data_AF-A0A811U4L3-F1
#
_entry.id   AF-A0A811U4L3-F1
#
_cell.length_a   1.000
_cell.length_b   1.000
_cell.length_c   1.000
_cell.angle_alpha   90.00
_cell.angle_beta   90.00
_cell.angle_gamma   90.00
#
_symmetry.space_group_name_H-M   'P 1'
#
loop_
_entity.id
_entity.type
_entity.pdbx_description
1 polymer ?
#
loop_
_entity_poly.entity_id
_entity_poly.type
_entity_poly.pdbx_seq_one_letter_code
_entity_poly.pdbx_strand_id
1 'polypeptide(L)'
;MNSLLEAFIKDFEENGPGSVGPDLDKGSKLMDQYGAKLNKYEERRVELSNAEKLFDMPMADYNDFSRIKSDYEGMILVYKLYKSYKTGREVWSKTLWADLDPQILTDGIESYMKEFRKLPKQSHNLGSNNKKLTLASSLQLIFDSLTPYFAKLYFGLFLIN
;
A
#
# COMPACT_ATOMS: atom_id res chain seq x y z
N MET A 1 13.71 -15.47 -22.92
CA MET A 1 13.71 -14.39 -21.92
C MET A 1 12.29 -14.02 -21.49
N ASN A 2 11.27 -14.21 -22.34
CA ASN A 2 9.86 -13.88 -22.04
C ASN A 2 9.18 -14.74 -20.96
N SER A 3 9.51 -16.02 -20.81
CA SER A 3 8.78 -16.91 -19.87
C SER A 3 9.00 -16.62 -18.38
N LEU A 4 10.19 -16.14 -17.99
CA LEU A 4 10.50 -15.83 -16.59
C LEU A 4 9.86 -14.52 -16.15
N LEU A 5 9.84 -13.52 -17.04
CA LEU A 5 9.14 -12.27 -16.79
C LEU A 5 7.64 -12.54 -16.72
N GLU A 6 7.05 -13.19 -17.73
CA GLU A 6 5.62 -13.56 -17.72
C GLU A 6 5.22 -14.35 -16.47
N ALA A 7 6.04 -15.30 -16.01
CA ALA A 7 5.80 -16.02 -14.77
C ALA A 7 5.84 -15.11 -13.53
N PHE A 8 6.78 -14.16 -13.48
CA PHE A 8 6.83 -13.16 -12.41
C PHE A 8 5.63 -12.21 -12.44
N ILE A 9 5.19 -11.78 -13.63
CA ILE A 9 4.02 -10.91 -13.80
C ILE A 9 2.78 -11.62 -13.25
N LYS A 10 2.58 -12.88 -13.66
CA LYS A 10 1.46 -13.69 -13.18
C LYS A 10 1.53 -13.91 -11.66
N ASP A 11 2.70 -14.22 -11.13
CA ASP A 11 2.90 -14.38 -9.68
C ASP A 11 2.67 -13.07 -8.91
N PHE A 12 3.05 -11.92 -9.48
CA PHE A 12 2.81 -10.60 -8.88
C PHE A 12 1.33 -10.26 -8.85
N GLU A 13 0.58 -10.57 -9.91
CA GLU A 13 -0.87 -10.36 -9.94
C GLU A 13 -1.59 -11.33 -9.00
N GLU A 14 -1.21 -12.61 -8.95
CA GLU A 14 -1.90 -13.62 -8.14
C GLU A 14 -1.52 -13.57 -6.64
N ASN A 15 -0.22 -13.46 -6.34
CA ASN A 15 0.36 -13.61 -5.00
C ASN A 15 1.04 -12.33 -4.49
N GLY A 16 1.04 -11.26 -5.27
CA GLY A 16 1.71 -10.02 -4.90
C GLY A 16 1.03 -9.28 -3.74
N PRO A 17 1.65 -8.18 -3.31
CA PRO A 17 1.18 -7.39 -2.16
C PRO A 17 -0.20 -6.74 -2.38
N GLY A 18 -0.74 -6.73 -3.60
CA GLY A 18 -2.12 -6.31 -3.89
C GLY A 18 -3.18 -7.40 -3.61
N SER A 19 -2.78 -8.66 -3.42
CA SER A 19 -3.69 -9.82 -3.37
C SER A 19 -3.95 -10.34 -1.95
N VAL A 20 -3.43 -9.68 -0.93
CA VAL A 20 -3.52 -10.09 0.49
C VAL A 20 -4.86 -9.80 1.18
N GLY A 21 -5.77 -9.08 0.51
CA GLY A 21 -7.08 -8.72 1.07
C GLY A 21 -6.94 -7.91 2.38
N PRO A 22 -7.56 -8.34 3.50
CA PRO A 22 -7.58 -7.56 4.73
C PRO A 22 -6.26 -7.61 5.53
N ASP A 23 -5.36 -8.56 5.23
CA ASP A 23 -4.11 -8.74 5.97
C ASP A 23 -3.00 -7.85 5.40
N LEU A 24 -3.08 -6.57 5.74
CA LEU A 24 -2.13 -5.53 5.33
C LEU A 24 -0.73 -5.75 5.93
N ASP A 25 -0.62 -6.47 7.06
CA ASP A 25 0.67 -6.80 7.65
C ASP A 25 1.42 -7.85 6.83
N LYS A 26 0.72 -8.88 6.35
CA LYS A 26 1.27 -9.83 5.38
C LYS A 26 1.66 -9.14 4.08
N GLY A 27 0.80 -8.25 3.59
CA GLY A 27 1.05 -7.42 2.43
C GLY A 27 2.33 -6.58 2.54
N SER A 28 2.55 -5.96 3.69
CA SER A 28 3.75 -5.17 3.94
C SER A 28 5.03 -6.02 3.90
N LYS A 29 4.99 -7.30 4.30
CA LYS A 29 6.14 -8.19 4.19
C LYS A 29 6.40 -8.61 2.75
N LEU A 30 5.33 -8.81 1.97
CA LEU A 30 5.44 -9.13 0.55
C LEU A 30 5.99 -7.95 -0.26
N MET A 31 5.71 -6.70 0.13
CA MET A 31 6.31 -5.53 -0.51
C MET A 31 7.84 -5.60 -0.54
N ASP A 32 8.49 -5.94 0.57
CA ASP A 32 9.96 -6.03 0.64
C ASP A 32 10.49 -7.15 -0.27
N GLN A 33 9.80 -8.30 -0.30
CA GLN A 33 10.19 -9.45 -1.12
C GLN A 33 10.03 -9.19 -2.63
N TYR A 34 8.87 -8.66 -3.04
CA TYR A 34 8.59 -8.37 -4.44
C TYR A 34 9.37 -7.15 -4.93
N GLY A 35 9.65 -6.17 -4.08
CA GLY A 35 10.54 -5.05 -4.39
C GLY A 35 11.96 -5.49 -4.75
N ALA A 36 12.53 -6.40 -3.97
CA ALA A 36 13.85 -6.95 -4.27
C ALA A 36 13.86 -7.72 -5.60
N LYS A 37 12.79 -8.47 -5.92
CA LYS A 37 12.65 -9.16 -7.22
C LYS A 37 12.53 -8.15 -8.37
N LEU A 38 11.70 -7.11 -8.21
CA LEU A 38 11.49 -6.05 -9.21
C LEU A 38 12.77 -5.31 -9.55
N ASN A 39 13.58 -4.96 -8.54
CA ASN A 39 14.86 -4.30 -8.76
C ASN A 39 15.83 -5.16 -9.58
N LYS A 40 15.90 -6.48 -9.32
CA LYS A 40 16.73 -7.39 -10.11
C LYS A 40 16.30 -7.43 -11.58
N TYR A 41 15.00 -7.44 -11.84
CA TYR A 41 14.48 -7.40 -13.21
C TYR A 41 14.73 -6.05 -13.89
N GLU A 42 14.66 -4.94 -13.14
CA GLU A 42 14.99 -3.61 -13.66
C GLU A 42 16.48 -3.48 -14.01
N GLU A 43 17.37 -3.92 -13.12
CA GLU A 43 18.81 -3.97 -13.37
C GLU A 43 19.11 -4.77 -14.63
N ARG A 44 18.50 -5.96 -14.75
CA ARG A 44 18.66 -6.80 -15.92
C ARG A 44 18.13 -6.15 -17.20
N ARG A 45 17.00 -5.44 -17.13
CA ARG A 45 16.45 -4.68 -18.27
C ARG A 45 17.40 -3.56 -18.70
N VAL A 46 17.98 -2.83 -17.74
CA VAL A 46 18.95 -1.76 -18.03
C VAL A 46 20.21 -2.33 -18.67
N GLU A 47 20.75 -3.44 -18.17
CA GLU A 47 21.89 -4.14 -18.80
C GLU A 47 21.59 -4.55 -20.25
N LEU A 48 20.42 -5.15 -20.49
CA LEU A 48 19.99 -5.57 -21.82
C LEU A 48 19.82 -4.39 -22.75
N SER A 49 19.16 -3.32 -22.30
CA SER A 49 18.96 -2.10 -23.10
C SER A 49 20.31 -1.44 -23.46
N ASN A 50 21.27 -1.43 -22.54
CA ASN A 50 22.62 -0.94 -22.82
C ASN A 50 23.35 -1.81 -23.84
N ALA A 51 23.20 -3.14 -23.77
CA ALA A 51 23.78 -4.06 -24.74
C ALA A 51 23.11 -3.93 -26.12
N GLU A 52 21.78 -3.82 -26.17
CA GLU A 52 21.03 -3.60 -27.41
C GLU A 52 21.51 -2.33 -28.13
N LYS A 53 21.73 -1.25 -27.37
CA LYS A 53 22.29 0.01 -27.89
C LYS A 53 23.74 -0.14 -28.36
N LEU A 54 24.55 -0.96 -27.70
CA LEU A 54 25.96 -1.17 -28.05
C LEU A 54 26.11 -2.01 -29.34
N PHE A 55 25.18 -2.94 -29.58
CA PHE A 55 25.21 -3.88 -30.70
C PHE A 55 24.23 -3.51 -31.83
N ASP A 56 23.62 -2.32 -31.80
CA ASP A 56 22.58 -1.87 -32.75
C ASP A 56 21.45 -2.89 -32.97
N MET A 57 21.02 -3.55 -31.89
CA MET A 57 19.91 -4.51 -31.91
C MET A 57 18.56 -3.79 -31.81
N PRO A 58 17.48 -4.35 -32.40
CA PRO A 58 16.14 -3.80 -32.24
C PRO A 58 15.72 -3.82 -30.77
N MET A 59 15.21 -2.68 -30.30
CA MET A 59 14.80 -2.48 -28.90
C MET A 59 13.64 -3.41 -28.53
N ALA A 60 13.79 -4.14 -27.42
CA ALA A 60 12.74 -5.03 -26.92
C ALA A 60 11.56 -4.25 -26.30
N ASP A 61 10.33 -4.77 -26.45
CA ASP A 61 9.13 -4.21 -25.83
C ASP A 61 9.02 -4.66 -24.37
N TYR A 62 9.01 -3.70 -23.44
CA TYR A 62 8.92 -3.91 -21.99
C TYR A 62 7.67 -3.28 -21.37
N ASN A 63 6.62 -3.04 -22.15
CA ASN A 63 5.39 -2.37 -21.70
C ASN A 63 4.77 -3.04 -20.46
N ASP A 64 4.75 -4.38 -20.40
CA ASP A 64 4.19 -5.12 -19.26
C ASP A 64 4.98 -4.94 -17.96
N PHE A 65 6.31 -4.87 -18.05
CA PHE A 65 7.16 -4.60 -16.89
C PHE A 65 6.96 -3.16 -16.39
N SER A 66 6.83 -2.19 -17.31
CA SER A 66 6.55 -0.80 -16.95
C SER A 66 5.22 -0.65 -16.22
N ARG A 67 4.19 -1.41 -16.62
CA ARG A 67 2.90 -1.44 -15.92
C ARG A 67 3.05 -1.93 -14.48
N ILE A 68 3.68 -3.09 -14.27
CA ILE A 68 3.87 -3.63 -12.92
C ILE A 68 4.72 -2.73 -12.04
N LYS A 69 5.75 -2.09 -12.61
CA LYS A 69 6.56 -1.12 -11.88
C LYS A 69 5.69 0.04 -11.38
N SER A 70 4.84 0.59 -12.24
CA SER A 70 3.89 1.65 -11.86
C SER A 70 2.91 1.19 -10.78
N ASP A 71 2.38 -0.03 -10.89
CA ASP A 71 1.48 -0.60 -9.88
C ASP A 71 2.21 -0.76 -8.54
N TYR A 72 3.44 -1.28 -8.55
CA TYR A 72 4.28 -1.43 -7.37
C TYR A 72 4.61 -0.08 -6.70
N GLU A 73 4.96 0.94 -7.48
CA GLU A 73 5.19 2.30 -6.98
C GLU A 73 3.94 2.89 -6.31
N GLY A 74 2.76 2.64 -6.89
CA GLY A 74 1.49 2.96 -6.26
C GLY A 74 1.33 2.24 -4.91
N MET A 75 1.65 0.94 -4.85
CA MET A 75 1.55 0.14 -3.62
C MET A 75 2.47 0.66 -2.52
N ILE A 76 3.68 1.13 -2.86
CA ILE A 76 4.61 1.74 -1.88
C ILE A 76 3.92 2.88 -1.14
N LEU A 77 3.21 3.76 -1.84
CA LEU A 77 2.55 4.90 -1.23
C LEU A 77 1.44 4.46 -0.26
N VAL A 78 0.63 3.46 -0.65
CA VAL A 78 -0.45 2.96 0.22
C VAL A 78 0.12 2.26 1.45
N TYR A 79 1.14 1.41 1.30
CA TYR A 79 1.77 0.73 2.44
C TYR A 79 2.54 1.68 3.36
N LYS A 80 3.11 2.76 2.82
CA LYS A 80 3.71 3.83 3.63
C LYS A 80 2.67 4.50 4.52
N LEU A 81 1.51 4.85 3.97
CA LEU A 81 0.39 5.41 4.73
C LEU A 81 -0.10 4.43 5.80
N TYR A 82 -0.27 3.15 5.46
CA TYR A 82 -0.65 2.11 6.40
C TYR A 82 0.33 1.99 7.58
N LYS A 83 1.65 1.98 7.31
CA LYS A 83 2.68 1.93 8.35
C LYS A 83 2.60 3.15 9.28
N SER A 84 2.44 4.35 8.73
CA SER A 84 2.30 5.58 9.52
C SER A 84 1.07 5.52 10.42
N TYR A 85 -0.08 5.13 9.86
CA TYR A 85 -1.32 4.95 10.61
C TYR A 85 -1.16 3.90 11.72
N LYS A 86 -0.50 2.76 11.45
CA LYS A 86 -0.25 1.71 12.45
C LYS A 86 0.61 2.23 13.60
N THR A 87 1.69 2.96 13.32
CA THR A 87 2.52 3.59 14.35
C THR A 87 1.73 4.62 15.16
N GLY A 88 0.90 5.45 14.51
CA GLY A 88 0.02 6.38 15.21
C GLY A 88 -0.93 5.66 16.16
N ARG A 89 -1.58 4.58 15.71
CA ARG A 89 -2.43 3.73 16.55
C ARG A 89 -1.66 3.16 17.74
N GLU A 90 -0.44 2.65 17.54
CA GLU A 90 0.40 2.12 18.62
C GLU A 90 0.74 3.19 19.66
N VAL A 91 1.06 4.41 19.23
CA VAL A 91 1.30 5.55 20.13
C VAL A 91 0.06 5.89 20.94
N TRP A 92 -1.09 6.02 20.28
CA TRP A 92 -2.36 6.30 20.97
C TRP A 92 -2.76 5.19 21.94
N SER A 93 -2.50 3.93 21.58
CA SER A 93 -2.80 2.78 22.47
C SER A 93 -1.96 2.77 23.75
N LYS A 94 -0.80 3.45 23.73
CA LYS A 94 0.11 3.59 24.89
C LYS A 94 -0.10 4.89 25.66
N THR A 95 -0.87 5.82 25.12
CA THR A 95 -1.17 7.10 25.76
C THR A 95 -2.30 6.90 26.77
N LEU A 96 -2.12 7.36 28.01
CA LEU A 96 -3.17 7.31 29.02
C LEU A 96 -4.35 8.16 28.58
N TRP A 97 -5.57 7.73 28.89
CA TRP A 97 -6.79 8.49 28.56
C TRP A 97 -6.79 9.92 29.12
N ALA A 98 -6.19 10.11 30.29
CA ALA A 98 -6.05 11.42 30.92
C ALA A 98 -5.13 12.38 30.15
N ASP A 99 -4.20 11.83 29.36
CA ASP A 99 -3.21 12.59 28.59
C ASP A 99 -3.53 12.60 27.08
N LEU A 100 -4.62 11.92 26.68
CA LEU A 100 -5.01 11.78 25.28
C LEU A 100 -5.82 13.00 24.87
N ASP A 101 -5.21 13.88 24.06
CA ASP A 101 -5.95 14.96 23.40
C ASP A 101 -6.84 14.39 22.29
N PRO A 102 -8.16 14.50 22.42
CA PRO A 102 -9.11 13.91 21.49
C PRO A 102 -9.20 14.68 20.17
N GLN A 103 -8.90 15.98 20.17
CA GLN A 103 -8.80 16.78 18.94
C GLN A 103 -7.60 16.30 18.13
N ILE A 104 -6.45 16.06 18.77
CA ILE A 104 -5.26 15.50 18.11
C ILE A 104 -5.56 14.14 17.47
N LEU A 105 -6.39 13.32 18.11
CA LEU A 105 -6.77 12.02 17.57
C LEU A 105 -7.70 12.16 16.35
N THR A 106 -8.72 13.01 16.43
CA THR A 106 -9.61 13.30 15.29
C THR A 106 -8.84 13.90 14.12
N ASP A 107 -7.98 14.89 14.38
CA ASP A 107 -7.16 15.57 13.38
C ASP A 107 -6.15 14.60 12.74
N GLY A 108 -5.55 13.72 13.54
CA GLY A 108 -4.65 12.68 13.04
C GLY A 108 -5.35 11.73 12.07
N ILE A 109 -6.53 11.23 12.44
CA ILE A 109 -7.35 10.37 11.57
C ILE A 109 -7.78 11.12 10.31
N GLU A 110 -8.22 12.39 10.43
CA GLU A 110 -8.61 13.20 9.27
C GLU A 110 -7.43 13.48 8.35
N SER A 111 -6.23 13.70 8.90
CA SER A 111 -4.99 13.85 8.13
C SER A 111 -4.69 12.60 7.32
N TYR A 112 -4.78 11.42 7.93
CA TYR A 112 -4.61 10.15 7.20
C TYR A 112 -5.66 9.96 6.10
N MET A 113 -6.92 10.35 6.33
CA MET A 113 -7.94 10.33 5.28
C MET A 113 -7.64 11.32 4.15
N LYS A 114 -7.13 12.51 4.46
CA LYS A 114 -6.72 13.50 3.45
C LYS A 114 -5.55 12.99 2.63
N GLU A 115 -4.53 12.40 3.26
CA GLU A 115 -3.40 11.78 2.58
C GLU A 115 -3.86 10.62 1.69
N PHE A 116 -4.75 9.77 2.20
CA PHE A 116 -5.35 8.70 1.42
C PHE A 116 -6.05 9.22 0.15
N ARG A 117 -6.88 10.26 0.26
CA ARG A 117 -7.58 10.87 -0.91
C ARG A 117 -6.64 11.54 -1.91
N LYS A 118 -5.44 11.95 -1.47
CA LYS A 118 -4.41 12.54 -2.34
C LYS A 118 -3.62 11.49 -3.13
N LEU A 119 -3.76 10.21 -2.79
CA LEU A 119 -3.08 9.16 -3.52
C LEU A 119 -3.58 9.10 -4.97
N PRO A 120 -2.74 8.71 -5.94
CA PRO A 120 -3.15 8.63 -7.34
C PRO A 120 -4.31 7.65 -7.52
N LYS A 121 -5.26 7.93 -8.44
CA LYS A 121 -6.39 7.02 -8.76
C LYS A 121 -5.95 5.58 -9.06
N GLN A 122 -4.78 5.43 -9.67
CA GLN A 122 -4.17 4.13 -9.97
C GLN A 122 -3.86 3.35 -8.68
N SER A 123 -3.44 4.05 -7.63
CA SER A 123 -3.16 3.43 -6.33
C SER A 123 -4.42 2.97 -5.56
N HIS A 124 -5.57 3.53 -5.89
CA HIS A 124 -6.85 3.14 -5.31
C HIS A 124 -7.38 1.81 -5.88
N ASN A 125 -6.94 1.44 -7.09
CA ASN A 125 -7.33 0.22 -7.81
C ASN A 125 -6.18 -0.80 -7.89
N LEU A 126 -5.30 -0.83 -6.89
CA LEU A 126 -4.23 -1.82 -6.81
C LEU A 126 -4.77 -3.15 -6.29
N GLY A 127 -4.88 -4.13 -7.18
CA GLY A 127 -5.33 -5.48 -6.87
C GLY A 127 -5.75 -6.25 -8.13
N SER A 128 -5.51 -7.56 -8.16
CA SER A 128 -5.89 -8.43 -9.26
C SER A 128 -7.39 -8.35 -9.57
N ASN A 129 -7.71 -8.36 -10.86
CA ASN A 129 -9.05 -8.33 -11.41
C ASN A 129 -10.02 -9.17 -10.56
N ASN A 130 -10.96 -8.51 -9.89
CA ASN A 130 -12.16 -9.07 -9.24
C ASN A 130 -12.06 -9.66 -7.83
N LYS A 131 -11.35 -9.02 -6.88
CA LYS A 131 -11.76 -9.12 -5.46
C LYS A 131 -12.06 -7.74 -4.88
N LYS A 132 -13.33 -7.56 -4.49
CA LYS A 132 -13.94 -6.36 -3.87
C LYS A 132 -13.38 -6.00 -2.48
N LEU A 133 -12.07 -6.14 -2.27
CA LEU A 133 -11.38 -5.71 -1.06
C LEU A 133 -10.06 -5.07 -1.50
N THR A 134 -10.13 -3.84 -2.00
CA THR A 134 -8.92 -3.07 -2.29
C THR A 134 -8.22 -2.72 -0.98
N LEU A 135 -6.90 -2.53 -1.01
CA LEU A 135 -6.13 -2.03 0.15
C LEU A 135 -6.76 -0.75 0.72
N ALA A 136 -7.23 0.08 -0.21
CA ALA A 136 -8.04 1.26 -0.02
C ALA A 136 -9.33 1.01 0.77
N SER A 137 -10.13 0.01 0.38
CA SER A 137 -11.35 -0.38 1.10
C SER A 137 -11.04 -0.96 2.47
N SER A 138 -9.97 -1.72 2.63
CA SER A 138 -9.55 -2.24 3.94
C SER A 138 -9.12 -1.13 4.89
N LEU A 139 -8.38 -0.12 4.41
CA LEU A 139 -8.06 1.07 5.20
C LEU A 139 -9.31 1.87 5.56
N GLN A 140 -10.24 2.06 4.60
CA GLN A 140 -11.49 2.76 4.86
C GLN A 140 -12.35 2.04 5.92
N LEU A 141 -12.50 0.71 5.82
CA LEU A 141 -13.20 -0.10 6.82
C LEU A 141 -12.55 0.01 8.21
N ILE A 142 -11.22 0.06 8.27
CA ILE A 142 -10.50 0.27 9.52
C ILE A 142 -10.82 1.65 10.10
N PHE A 143 -10.80 2.72 9.30
CA PHE A 143 -11.18 4.06 9.73
C PHE A 143 -12.64 4.14 10.21
N ASP A 144 -13.57 3.57 9.44
CA ASP A 144 -15.00 3.55 9.74
C ASP A 144 -15.31 2.75 11.01
N SER A 145 -14.55 1.67 11.26
CA SER A 145 -14.71 0.85 12.46
C SER A 145 -14.24 1.55 13.73
N LEU A 146 -13.31 2.50 13.67
CA LEU A 146 -12.73 3.15 14.85
C LEU A 146 -13.48 4.41 15.27
N THR A 147 -14.02 5.14 14.30
CA THR A 147 -14.74 6.40 14.51
C THR A 147 -15.86 6.30 15.58
N PRO A 148 -16.68 5.23 15.64
CA PRO A 148 -17.75 5.08 16.64
C PRO A 148 -17.25 4.75 18.04
N TYR A 149 -16.13 4.02 18.19
CA TYR A 149 -15.61 3.67 19.52
C TYR A 149 -14.95 4.86 20.20
N PHE A 150 -14.24 5.70 19.44
CA PHE A 150 -13.70 6.96 19.95
C PHE A 150 -14.83 7.94 20.31
N ALA A 151 -15.87 8.06 19.48
CA ALA A 151 -17.03 8.90 19.79
C ALA A 151 -17.78 8.42 21.06
N LYS A 152 -17.97 7.10 21.23
CA LYS A 152 -18.62 6.54 22.44
C LYS A 152 -17.82 6.79 23.72
N LEU A 153 -16.49 6.77 23.66
CA LEU A 153 -15.63 7.14 24.80
C LEU A 153 -15.74 8.64 25.12
N TYR A 154 -15.89 9.49 24.10
CA TYR A 154 -16.12 10.92 24.24
C TYR A 154 -17.41 11.27 24.97
N PHE A 155 -18.52 10.68 24.53
CA PHE A 155 -19.84 10.94 25.10
C PHE A 155 -20.06 10.20 26.44
N GLY A 156 -19.40 9.08 26.66
CA GLY A 156 -19.50 8.31 27.91
C GLY A 156 -18.88 9.01 29.12
N LEU A 157 -17.80 9.77 28.93
CA LEU A 157 -17.13 10.52 30.01
C LEU A 157 -17.81 11.85 30.35
N PHE A 158 -18.57 12.43 29.42
CA PHE A 158 -19.29 13.70 29.64
C PHE A 158 -20.65 13.51 30.35
N LEU A 159 -21.11 12.27 30.54
CA LEU A 159 -22.36 11.95 31.25
C LEU A 159 -22.14 11.42 32.69
N ILE A 160 -20.89 11.41 33.17
CA ILE A 160 -20.54 10.95 34.53
C ILE A 160 -20.00 12.12 35.39
N ASN A 161 -20.05 13.38 34.91
CA ASN A 161 -19.84 14.57 35.75
C ASN A 161 -21.06 15.50 35.69
#